data_AF-A0AA40HVX5-F1
#
_entry.id   AF-A0AA40HVX5-F1
#
_cell.length_a   1.000
_cell.length_b   1.000
_cell.length_c   1.000
_cell.angle_alpha   90.00
_cell.angle_beta   90.00
_cell.angle_gamma   90.00
#
_symmetry.space_group_name_H-M   'P 1'
#
loop_
_entity.id
_entity.type
_entity.pdbx_description
1 polymer ?
#
loop_
_entity_poly.entity_id
_entity_poly.type
_entity_poly.pdbx_seq_one_letter_code
_entity_poly.pdbx_strand_id
1 'polypeptide(L)'
;MENSESAQWKRIREDREANTAQKLDHDWRARLLTFAPAPLRTRLSFSICRETQAPNCSELQFRELFLNPKEQQASPEKEVNKLEANNLSEKEFREMVIRWLKRMEDKFDNMSKNQEEMKKNQEEMKNDIAAVKNSIESIKSRLEEAEDHISELEDKMEKNTQLQQLLETKIRKHEESLRELRDNTKQNNIRIIGVPEGKETEQGIENLLEEIITENFPDIGKKKPTQIQEAHRVPSKMNPKRPTPRHIIIKLANTNDK
;
A
#
# COMPACT_ATOMS: atom_id res chain seq x y z
N MET A 1 2.92 -18.84 -11.74
CA MET A 1 3.96 -18.49 -10.75
C MET A 1 3.96 -16.97 -10.69
N GLU A 2 3.26 -16.37 -9.71
CA GLU A 2 3.31 -14.90 -9.53
C GLU A 2 4.76 -14.52 -9.18
N ASN A 3 5.29 -13.56 -9.93
CA ASN A 3 6.68 -13.11 -9.85
C ASN A 3 6.99 -12.61 -8.43
N SER A 4 8.13 -13.00 -7.86
CA SER A 4 8.44 -12.73 -6.43
C SER A 4 8.42 -11.24 -6.06
N GLU A 5 8.71 -10.36 -7.03
CA GLU A 5 8.63 -8.90 -6.89
C GLU A 5 7.17 -8.41 -6.77
N SER A 6 6.22 -9.01 -7.49
CA SER A 6 4.79 -8.66 -7.39
C SER A 6 4.23 -8.99 -6.01
N ALA A 7 4.65 -10.12 -5.44
CA ALA A 7 4.29 -10.50 -4.07
C ALA A 7 4.93 -9.57 -3.02
N GLN A 8 6.13 -9.04 -3.29
CA GLN A 8 6.82 -8.10 -2.42
C GLN A 8 6.13 -6.72 -2.42
N TRP A 9 5.71 -6.23 -3.59
CA TRP A 9 4.97 -4.97 -3.70
C TRP A 9 3.55 -5.04 -3.14
N LYS A 10 2.86 -6.20 -3.25
CA LYS A 10 1.58 -6.43 -2.56
C LYS A 10 1.75 -6.32 -1.03
N ARG A 11 2.75 -7.01 -0.46
CA ARG A 11 3.03 -6.93 0.99
C ARG A 11 3.38 -5.52 1.45
N ILE A 12 4.21 -4.80 0.70
CA ILE A 12 4.55 -3.41 1.04
C ILE A 12 3.31 -2.51 0.99
N ARG A 13 2.39 -2.72 0.05
CA ARG A 13 1.12 -1.97 -0.04
C ARG A 13 0.20 -2.31 1.12
N GLU A 14 0.02 -3.59 1.43
CA GLU A 14 -0.78 -4.07 2.57
C GLU A 14 -0.22 -3.58 3.91
N ASP A 15 1.11 -3.59 4.11
CA ASP A 15 1.76 -3.07 5.32
C ASP A 15 1.64 -1.54 5.42
N ARG A 16 1.60 -0.82 4.28
CA ARG A 16 1.35 0.63 4.24
C ARG A 16 -0.10 0.95 4.57
N GLU A 17 -1.04 0.21 4.00
CA GLU A 17 -2.48 0.32 4.25
C GLU A 17 -2.82 -0.05 5.69
N ALA A 18 -2.19 -1.09 6.25
CA ALA A 18 -2.33 -1.46 7.65
C ALA A 18 -1.73 -0.39 8.58
N ASN A 19 -0.60 0.22 8.22
CA ASN A 19 -0.01 1.33 8.98
C ASN A 19 -0.78 2.65 8.85
N THR A 20 -1.38 2.97 7.69
CA THR A 20 -2.26 4.13 7.55
C THR A 20 -3.58 3.90 8.26
N ALA A 21 -4.15 2.69 8.20
CA ALA A 21 -5.33 2.32 8.97
C ALA A 21 -5.05 2.37 10.48
N GLN A 22 -3.93 1.81 10.96
CA GLN A 22 -3.53 1.91 12.37
C GLN A 22 -3.15 3.35 12.80
N LYS A 23 -2.62 4.19 11.91
CA LYS A 23 -2.41 5.63 12.21
C LYS A 23 -3.68 6.46 12.17
N LEU A 24 -4.69 6.04 11.40
CA LEU A 24 -6.01 6.67 11.34
C LEU A 24 -6.95 6.16 12.45
N ASP A 25 -6.59 5.08 13.14
CA ASP A 25 -7.33 4.49 14.26
C ASP A 25 -6.92 5.05 15.65
N HIS A 26 -6.35 6.26 15.68
CA HIS A 26 -6.49 7.15 16.84
C HIS A 26 -7.60 8.15 16.56
N ASP A 27 -8.82 7.61 16.55
CA ASP A 27 -10.14 8.24 16.51
C ASP A 27 -10.16 9.73 16.09
N TRP A 28 -9.89 9.98 14.80
CA TRP A 28 -10.05 11.30 14.19
C TRP A 28 -11.49 11.81 14.28
N ARG A 29 -12.47 10.90 14.49
CA ARG A 29 -13.89 11.24 14.66
C ARG A 29 -14.16 11.78 16.06
N ALA A 30 -13.57 11.22 17.11
CA ALA A 30 -13.56 11.83 18.45
C ALA A 30 -12.90 13.21 18.43
N ARG A 31 -11.80 13.38 17.67
CA ARG A 31 -11.16 14.70 17.49
C ARG A 31 -12.06 15.68 16.73
N LEU A 32 -12.75 15.28 15.68
CA LEU A 32 -13.70 16.16 14.99
C LEU A 32 -14.90 16.55 15.88
N LEU A 33 -15.38 15.62 16.70
CA LEU A 33 -16.38 15.93 17.72
C LEU A 33 -15.83 16.99 18.67
N THR A 34 -14.56 16.92 19.12
CA THR A 34 -13.99 17.93 20.03
C THR A 34 -14.03 19.38 19.52
N PHE A 35 -14.04 19.61 18.21
CA PHE A 35 -14.03 20.95 17.62
C PHE A 35 -15.35 21.37 16.94
N ALA A 36 -16.34 20.48 16.84
CA ALA A 36 -17.63 20.80 16.22
C ALA A 36 -18.55 21.65 17.13
N PRO A 37 -19.23 22.69 16.60
CA PRO A 37 -20.19 23.49 17.37
C PRO A 37 -21.39 22.65 17.81
N ALA A 38 -21.96 22.99 18.97
CA ALA A 38 -22.92 22.17 19.73
C ALA A 38 -24.07 21.53 18.91
N PRO A 39 -24.70 22.20 17.91
CA PRO A 39 -25.80 21.60 17.15
C PRO A 39 -25.36 20.46 16.22
N LEU A 40 -24.14 20.54 15.67
CA LEU A 40 -23.62 19.53 14.73
C LEU A 40 -23.04 18.33 15.47
N ARG A 41 -22.51 18.55 16.68
CA ARG A 41 -21.93 17.51 17.53
C ARG A 41 -22.94 16.44 17.94
N THR A 42 -24.17 16.83 18.27
CA THR A 42 -25.28 15.92 18.62
C THR A 42 -25.75 15.08 17.43
N ARG A 43 -25.65 15.63 16.22
CA ARG A 43 -26.08 14.95 14.99
C ARG A 43 -25.03 13.96 14.46
N LEU A 44 -23.76 14.33 14.54
CA LEU A 44 -22.62 13.45 14.21
C LEU A 44 -22.48 12.29 15.20
N SER A 45 -22.66 12.53 16.50
CA SER A 45 -22.62 11.48 17.52
C SER A 45 -23.73 10.43 17.36
N PHE A 46 -24.95 10.85 17.03
CA PHE A 46 -26.06 9.93 16.74
C PHE A 46 -25.83 9.05 15.50
N SER A 47 -25.22 9.61 14.46
CA SER A 47 -24.85 8.89 13.23
C SER A 47 -23.77 7.84 13.50
N ILE A 48 -22.72 8.20 14.26
CA ILE A 48 -21.61 7.30 14.60
C ILE A 48 -22.07 6.15 15.51
N CYS A 49 -22.99 6.40 16.45
CA CYS A 49 -23.56 5.36 17.32
C CYS A 49 -24.47 4.37 16.58
N ARG A 50 -25.17 4.78 15.51
CA ARG A 50 -26.03 3.88 14.72
C ARG A 50 -25.25 2.94 13.81
N GLU A 51 -24.12 3.38 13.28
CA GLU A 51 -23.32 2.62 12.31
C GLU A 51 -22.39 1.58 12.95
N THR A 52 -22.04 1.72 14.23
CA THR A 52 -20.96 0.93 14.85
C THR A 52 -21.40 -0.31 15.63
N GLN A 53 -22.70 -0.58 15.82
CA GLN A 53 -23.24 -1.74 16.59
C GLN A 53 -22.41 -2.11 17.85
N ALA A 54 -21.93 -1.11 18.59
CA ALA A 54 -21.15 -1.35 19.81
C ALA A 54 -22.09 -1.79 20.95
N PRO A 55 -21.81 -2.89 21.66
CA PRO A 55 -22.76 -3.51 22.59
C PRO A 55 -22.97 -2.75 23.91
N ASN A 56 -22.36 -1.58 24.12
CA ASN A 56 -22.40 -0.83 25.39
C ASN A 56 -22.61 0.69 25.23
N CYS A 57 -23.24 1.16 24.15
CA CYS A 57 -23.58 2.58 24.04
C CYS A 57 -24.94 2.86 24.69
N SER A 58 -24.97 2.94 26.03
CA SER A 58 -26.18 3.39 26.74
C SER A 58 -26.23 4.92 26.76
N GLU A 59 -27.35 5.46 26.27
CA GLU A 59 -27.70 6.88 26.17
C GLU A 59 -27.60 7.66 27.49
N LEU A 60 -27.47 6.95 28.62
CA LEU A 60 -27.40 7.50 29.97
C LEU A 60 -25.98 7.93 30.39
N GLN A 61 -24.93 7.27 29.90
CA GLN A 61 -23.55 7.60 30.30
C GLN A 61 -23.03 8.92 29.68
N PHE A 62 -23.58 9.30 28.52
CA PHE A 62 -23.23 10.55 27.83
C PHE A 62 -23.94 11.79 28.43
N ARG A 63 -25.04 11.59 29.16
CA ARG A 63 -25.84 12.68 29.71
C ARG A 63 -25.20 13.31 30.95
N GLU A 64 -24.43 12.55 31.72
CA GLU A 64 -23.72 13.05 32.91
C GLU A 64 -22.48 13.90 32.56
N LEU A 65 -21.80 13.63 31.45
CA LEU A 65 -20.54 14.31 31.12
C LEU A 65 -20.72 15.69 30.44
N PHE A 66 -21.89 15.99 29.86
CA PHE A 66 -22.08 17.20 29.04
C PHE A 66 -23.13 18.20 29.56
N LEU A 67 -23.87 17.88 30.63
CA LEU A 67 -24.95 18.73 31.16
C LEU A 67 -24.68 19.35 32.54
N ASN A 68 -23.45 19.29 33.07
CA ASN A 68 -23.09 20.02 34.28
C ASN A 68 -22.10 21.17 34.03
N PRO A 69 -22.57 22.34 33.56
CA PRO A 69 -21.89 23.60 33.80
C PRO A 69 -22.38 24.15 35.15
N LYS A 70 -22.04 23.46 36.24
CA LYS A 70 -22.23 23.99 37.59
C LYS A 70 -21.04 23.62 38.43
N GLU A 71 -20.01 24.44 38.34
CA GLU A 71 -19.12 24.76 39.46
C GLU A 71 -18.11 25.78 38.98
N GLN A 72 -18.45 27.06 39.12
CA GLN A 72 -17.52 28.06 39.60
C GLN A 72 -18.30 29.32 40.00
N GLN A 73 -18.28 29.56 41.30
CA GLN A 73 -18.75 30.74 42.03
C GLN A 73 -20.26 30.93 42.11
N ALA A 74 -20.93 30.02 42.82
CA ALA A 74 -21.90 30.49 43.80
C ALA A 74 -21.12 31.31 44.85
N SER A 75 -20.97 32.61 44.61
CA SER A 75 -20.72 33.53 45.73
C SER A 75 -21.90 33.34 46.68
N PRO A 76 -21.68 33.11 47.98
CA PRO A 76 -22.79 33.20 48.89
C PRO A 76 -23.34 34.62 48.73
N GLU A 77 -24.59 34.76 48.32
CA GLU A 77 -25.37 35.93 48.64
C GLU A 77 -25.32 36.03 50.16
N LYS A 78 -24.32 36.74 50.68
CA LYS A 78 -24.34 37.23 52.04
C LYS A 78 -25.49 38.22 52.02
N GLU A 79 -26.65 37.77 52.47
CA GLU A 79 -27.65 38.65 53.06
C GLU A 79 -26.87 39.61 53.95
N VAL A 80 -26.72 40.85 53.48
CA VAL A 80 -26.17 41.92 54.30
C VAL A 80 -27.19 42.11 55.40
N ASN A 81 -26.84 41.67 56.61
CA ASN A 81 -27.59 41.81 57.85
C ASN A 81 -28.50 43.04 57.82
N LYS A 82 -29.80 42.81 57.56
CA LYS A 82 -30.80 43.88 57.47
C LYS A 82 -31.16 44.46 58.86
N LEU A 83 -30.50 44.01 59.93
CA LEU A 83 -30.86 44.29 61.32
C LEU A 83 -29.96 45.28 62.07
N GLU A 84 -28.85 45.78 61.50
CA GLU A 84 -27.93 46.70 62.19
C GLU A 84 -27.94 48.14 61.66
N ALA A 85 -28.84 48.49 60.74
CA ALA A 85 -28.87 49.85 60.16
C ALA A 85 -29.44 50.93 61.11
N ASN A 86 -30.08 50.54 62.22
CA ASN A 86 -30.95 51.46 62.95
C ASN A 86 -30.30 52.17 64.16
N ASN A 87 -29.03 51.89 64.51
CA ASN A 87 -28.31 52.54 65.63
C ASN A 87 -26.80 52.83 65.36
N LEU A 88 -26.37 53.03 64.11
CA LEU A 88 -24.98 53.42 63.79
C LEU A 88 -24.76 54.92 64.01
N SER A 89 -23.64 55.31 64.63
CA SER A 89 -23.24 56.72 64.66
C SER A 89 -22.83 57.19 63.26
N GLU A 90 -22.99 58.48 62.96
CA GLU A 90 -22.69 59.03 61.64
C GLU A 90 -21.24 58.75 61.18
N LYS A 91 -20.29 58.70 62.13
CA LYS A 91 -18.89 58.37 61.87
C LYS A 91 -18.73 56.93 61.35
N GLU A 92 -19.41 55.97 61.96
CA GLU A 92 -19.34 54.56 61.57
C GLU A 92 -20.01 54.32 60.21
N PHE A 93 -21.11 55.03 59.93
CA PHE A 93 -21.74 55.02 58.61
C PHE A 93 -20.80 55.58 57.52
N ARG A 94 -20.15 56.73 57.77
CA ARG A 94 -19.17 57.32 56.84
C ARG A 94 -17.99 56.38 56.56
N GLU A 95 -17.45 55.72 57.59
CA GLU A 95 -16.37 54.73 57.44
C GLU A 95 -16.82 53.50 56.64
N MET A 96 -18.04 53.03 56.84
CA MET A 96 -18.62 51.92 56.07
C MET A 96 -18.77 52.27 54.59
N VAL A 97 -19.24 53.49 54.28
CA VAL A 97 -19.35 54.00 52.90
C VAL A 97 -17.98 54.08 52.23
N ILE A 98 -16.98 54.66 52.90
CA ILE A 98 -15.60 54.75 52.37
C ILE A 98 -15.03 53.35 52.09
N ARG A 99 -15.26 52.39 53.00
CA ARG A 99 -14.81 51.00 52.82
C ARG A 99 -15.51 50.31 51.66
N TRP A 100 -16.79 50.60 51.44
CA TRP A 100 -17.54 50.09 50.29
C TRP A 100 -17.04 50.68 48.97
N LEU A 101 -16.81 52.00 48.92
CA LEU A 101 -16.25 52.69 47.76
C LEU A 101 -14.88 52.13 47.37
N LYS A 102 -13.97 51.96 48.34
CA LYS A 102 -12.64 51.33 48.10
C LYS A 102 -12.77 49.93 47.51
N ARG A 103 -13.65 49.09 48.05
CA ARG A 103 -13.87 47.74 47.51
C ARG A 103 -14.43 47.75 46.08
N MET A 104 -15.24 48.74 45.74
CA MET A 104 -15.76 48.90 44.38
C MET A 104 -14.66 49.36 43.42
N GLU A 105 -13.81 50.28 43.86
CA GLU A 105 -12.64 50.77 43.12
C GLU A 105 -11.64 49.62 42.85
N ASP A 106 -11.28 48.84 43.88
CA ASP A 106 -10.41 47.66 43.74
C ASP A 106 -10.97 46.64 42.73
N LYS A 107 -12.30 46.42 42.77
CA LYS A 107 -12.97 45.54 41.80
C LYS A 107 -12.92 46.10 40.39
N PHE A 108 -13.10 47.41 40.22
CA PHE A 108 -13.04 48.09 38.93
C PHE A 108 -11.62 48.02 38.32
N ASP A 109 -10.59 48.22 39.14
CA ASP A 109 -9.20 48.08 38.73
C ASP A 109 -8.88 46.63 38.33
N ASN A 110 -9.36 45.65 39.10
CA ASN A 110 -9.17 44.24 38.75
C ASN A 110 -9.90 43.86 37.45
N MET A 111 -11.13 44.35 37.25
CA MET A 111 -11.85 44.17 35.99
C MET A 111 -11.11 44.81 34.81
N SER A 112 -10.56 46.01 35.00
CA SER A 112 -9.80 46.71 33.97
C SER A 112 -8.54 45.94 33.57
N LYS A 113 -7.79 45.41 34.55
CA LYS A 113 -6.62 44.55 34.30
C LYS A 113 -6.99 43.28 33.55
N ASN A 114 -8.04 42.58 33.98
CA ASN A 114 -8.52 41.37 33.29
C ASN A 114 -8.96 41.68 31.85
N GLN A 115 -9.58 42.84 31.61
CA GLN A 115 -9.97 43.25 30.27
C GLN A 115 -8.75 43.49 29.36
N GLU A 116 -7.68 44.07 29.90
CA GLU A 116 -6.43 44.29 29.17
C GLU A 116 -5.72 42.98 28.83
N GLU A 117 -5.67 42.03 29.78
CA GLU A 117 -5.14 40.68 29.54
C GLU A 117 -5.95 39.93 28.47
N MET A 118 -7.29 39.99 28.54
CA MET A 118 -8.16 39.40 27.53
C MET A 118 -7.93 39.98 26.13
N LYS A 119 -7.71 41.30 26.03
CA LYS A 119 -7.38 41.95 24.74
C LYS A 119 -6.03 41.47 24.20
N LYS A 120 -5.03 41.33 25.06
CA LYS A 120 -3.72 40.81 24.66
C LYS A 120 -3.82 39.38 24.13
N ASN A 121 -4.50 38.50 24.86
CA ASN A 121 -4.72 37.11 24.44
C ASN A 121 -5.51 37.03 23.12
N GLN A 122 -6.47 37.94 22.90
CA GLN A 122 -7.18 38.04 21.62
C GLN A 122 -6.27 38.40 20.45
N GLU A 123 -5.30 39.28 20.66
CA GLU A 123 -4.35 39.66 19.62
C GLU A 123 -3.35 38.54 19.31
N GLU A 124 -2.85 37.86 20.34
CA GLU A 124 -2.01 36.66 20.18
C GLU A 124 -2.74 35.57 19.39
N MET A 125 -4.01 35.26 19.75
CA MET A 125 -4.83 34.31 19.00
C MET A 125 -5.03 34.69 17.54
N LYS A 126 -5.23 35.98 17.23
CA LYS A 126 -5.36 36.44 15.82
C LYS A 126 -4.08 36.21 15.03
N ASN A 127 -2.92 36.47 15.64
CA ASN A 127 -1.62 36.25 15.01
C ASN A 127 -1.40 34.76 14.73
N ASP A 128 -1.72 33.90 15.69
CA ASP A 128 -1.63 32.44 15.51
C ASP A 128 -2.57 31.94 14.41
N ILE A 129 -3.82 32.45 14.36
CA ILE A 129 -4.78 32.12 13.29
C ILE A 129 -4.24 32.53 11.92
N ALA A 130 -3.64 33.72 11.81
CA ALA A 130 -3.04 34.19 10.57
C ALA A 130 -1.85 33.31 10.14
N ALA A 131 -1.00 32.89 11.08
CA ALA A 131 0.10 31.99 10.80
C ALA A 131 -0.38 30.61 10.32
N VAL A 132 -1.43 30.06 10.95
CA VAL A 132 -2.05 28.79 10.54
C VAL A 132 -2.66 28.91 9.14
N LYS A 133 -3.36 30.02 8.85
CA LYS A 133 -3.97 30.27 7.53
C LYS A 133 -2.92 30.25 6.42
N ASN A 134 -1.82 30.99 6.59
CA ASN A 134 -0.72 31.01 5.62
C ASN A 134 -0.10 29.61 5.44
N SER A 135 0.03 28.85 6.52
CA SER A 135 0.53 27.47 6.47
C SER A 135 -0.41 26.55 5.66
N ILE A 136 -1.72 26.71 5.82
CA ILE A 136 -2.74 25.94 5.07
C ILE A 136 -2.69 26.31 3.59
N GLU A 137 -2.57 27.58 3.24
CA GLU A 137 -2.44 28.02 1.85
C GLU A 137 -1.19 27.45 1.18
N SER A 138 -0.06 27.41 1.90
CA SER A 138 1.17 26.76 1.44
C SER A 138 1.03 25.24 1.27
N ILE A 139 0.30 24.56 2.17
CA ILE A 139 0.03 23.13 2.04
C ILE A 139 -0.87 22.86 0.83
N LYS A 140 -1.86 23.72 0.59
CA LYS A 140 -2.77 23.61 -0.55
C LYS A 140 -2.01 23.67 -1.88
N SER A 141 -1.13 24.65 -2.07
CA SER A 141 -0.37 24.76 -3.32
C SER A 141 0.54 23.54 -3.55
N ARG A 142 1.20 23.04 -2.50
CA ARG A 142 2.03 21.82 -2.58
C ARG A 142 1.19 20.57 -2.87
N LEU A 143 -0.07 20.54 -2.44
CA LEU A 143 -0.99 19.44 -2.72
C LEU A 143 -1.41 19.45 -4.18
N GLU A 144 -1.80 20.61 -4.71
CA GLU A 144 -2.15 20.77 -6.14
C GLU A 144 -0.96 20.34 -7.04
N GLU A 145 0.26 20.77 -6.72
CA GLU A 145 1.47 20.34 -7.43
C GLU A 145 1.69 18.82 -7.36
N ALA A 146 1.47 18.20 -6.19
CA ALA A 146 1.61 16.77 -6.04
C ALA A 146 0.55 15.97 -6.82
N GLU A 147 -0.68 16.48 -6.89
CA GLU A 147 -1.78 15.88 -7.67
C GLU A 147 -1.49 15.90 -9.18
N ASP A 148 -0.96 17.01 -9.70
CA ASP A 148 -0.52 17.12 -11.10
C ASP A 148 0.61 16.13 -11.41
N HIS A 149 1.60 16.02 -10.52
CA HIS A 149 2.69 15.05 -10.67
C HIS A 149 2.20 13.60 -10.64
N ILE A 150 1.23 13.26 -9.78
CA ILE A 150 0.63 11.92 -9.74
C ILE A 150 -0.06 11.62 -11.07
N SER A 151 -0.84 12.57 -11.59
CA SER A 151 -1.54 12.43 -12.87
C SER A 151 -0.57 12.16 -14.04
N GLU A 152 0.54 12.91 -14.11
CA GLU A 152 1.56 12.69 -15.14
C GLU A 152 2.24 11.30 -15.02
N LEU A 153 2.46 10.83 -13.79
CA LEU A 153 3.05 9.51 -13.54
C LEU A 153 2.08 8.37 -13.89
N GLU A 154 0.78 8.53 -13.65
CA GLU A 154 -0.25 7.57 -14.05
C GLU A 154 -0.28 7.40 -15.58
N ASP A 155 -0.27 8.51 -16.33
CA ASP A 155 -0.21 8.48 -17.80
C ASP A 155 1.05 7.78 -18.32
N LYS A 156 2.20 8.04 -17.70
CA LYS A 156 3.48 7.37 -18.06
C LYS A 156 3.43 5.88 -17.74
N MET A 157 2.83 5.50 -16.61
CA MET A 157 2.69 4.11 -16.19
C MET A 157 1.79 3.31 -17.15
N GLU A 158 0.70 3.91 -17.62
CA GLU A 158 -0.18 3.30 -18.62
C GLU A 158 0.55 3.05 -19.94
N LYS A 159 1.30 4.05 -20.44
CA LYS A 159 2.15 3.88 -21.65
C LYS A 159 3.19 2.78 -21.49
N ASN A 160 3.83 2.69 -20.32
CA ASN A 160 4.79 1.64 -20.02
C ASN A 160 4.13 0.25 -19.99
N THR A 161 2.91 0.15 -19.42
CA THR A 161 2.14 -1.10 -19.37
C THR A 161 1.80 -1.59 -20.78
N GLN A 162 1.33 -0.69 -21.65
CA GLN A 162 1.06 -1.01 -23.05
C GLN A 162 2.32 -1.47 -23.80
N LEU A 163 3.45 -0.81 -23.55
CA LEU A 163 4.74 -1.19 -24.13
C LEU A 163 5.22 -2.56 -23.63
N GLN A 164 5.03 -2.87 -22.35
CA GLN A 164 5.35 -4.19 -21.78
C GLN A 164 4.53 -5.29 -22.47
N GLN A 165 3.21 -5.12 -22.60
CA GLN A 165 2.36 -6.09 -23.31
C GLN A 165 2.79 -6.28 -24.77
N LEU A 166 3.18 -5.20 -25.46
CA LEU A 166 3.71 -5.30 -26.82
C LEU A 166 5.00 -6.11 -26.88
N LEU A 167 5.93 -5.90 -25.95
CA LEU A 167 7.18 -6.66 -25.90
C LEU A 167 6.94 -8.13 -25.56
N GLU A 168 6.05 -8.43 -24.62
CA GLU A 168 5.67 -9.80 -24.26
C GLU A 168 5.09 -10.55 -25.46
N THR A 169 4.19 -9.92 -26.24
CA THR A 169 3.63 -10.56 -27.43
C THR A 169 4.68 -10.80 -28.52
N LYS A 170 5.68 -9.91 -28.68
CA LYS A 170 6.80 -10.11 -29.60
C LYS A 170 7.70 -11.25 -29.14
N ILE A 171 8.07 -11.30 -27.87
CA ILE A 171 8.88 -12.38 -27.29
C ILE A 171 8.17 -13.71 -27.49
N ARG A 172 6.87 -13.79 -27.17
CA ARG A 172 6.07 -15.00 -27.38
C ARG A 172 6.09 -15.48 -28.84
N LYS A 173 5.92 -14.58 -29.81
CA LYS A 173 6.01 -14.92 -31.24
C LYS A 173 7.40 -15.43 -31.63
N HIS A 174 8.45 -14.81 -31.11
CA HIS A 174 9.82 -15.27 -31.38
C HIS A 174 10.09 -16.63 -30.74
N GLU A 175 9.60 -16.90 -29.53
CA GLU A 175 9.71 -18.21 -28.90
C GLU A 175 8.95 -19.30 -29.68
N GLU A 176 7.74 -18.99 -30.16
CA GLU A 176 6.96 -19.90 -31.03
C GLU A 176 7.73 -20.21 -32.32
N SER A 177 8.25 -19.18 -32.98
CA SER A 177 9.07 -19.35 -34.20
C SER A 177 10.34 -20.17 -33.94
N LEU A 178 11.02 -19.97 -32.80
CA LEU A 178 12.18 -20.77 -32.43
C LEU A 178 11.82 -22.22 -32.14
N ARG A 179 10.65 -22.50 -31.56
CA ARG A 179 10.14 -23.86 -31.38
C ARG A 179 9.91 -24.54 -32.74
N GLU A 180 9.22 -23.87 -33.65
CA GLU A 180 8.97 -24.37 -35.01
C GLU A 180 10.28 -24.65 -35.76
N LEU A 181 11.24 -23.71 -35.75
CA LEU A 181 12.55 -23.92 -36.37
C LEU A 181 13.30 -25.10 -35.75
N ARG A 182 13.24 -25.25 -34.42
CA ARG A 182 13.86 -26.37 -33.71
C ARG A 182 13.22 -27.71 -34.06
N ASP A 183 11.91 -27.74 -34.23
CA ASP A 183 11.19 -28.98 -34.57
C ASP A 183 11.41 -29.34 -36.04
N ASN A 184 11.41 -28.35 -36.94
CA ASN A 184 11.76 -28.50 -38.35
C ASN A 184 13.19 -29.04 -38.53
N THR A 185 14.17 -28.49 -37.80
CA THR A 185 15.56 -28.97 -37.84
C THR A 185 15.77 -30.37 -37.27
N LYS A 186 14.83 -30.87 -36.46
CA LYS A 186 14.85 -32.24 -35.92
C LYS A 186 13.96 -33.19 -36.69
N GLN A 187 13.21 -32.71 -37.69
CA GLN A 187 12.21 -33.50 -38.39
C GLN A 187 12.84 -34.74 -39.02
N ASN A 188 14.04 -34.65 -39.57
CA ASN A 188 14.81 -35.75 -40.17
C ASN A 188 15.86 -36.41 -39.24
N ASN A 189 15.84 -36.10 -37.94
CA ASN A 189 16.80 -36.68 -36.98
C ASN A 189 16.24 -37.95 -36.33
N ILE A 190 16.97 -39.06 -36.41
CA ILE A 190 16.75 -40.31 -35.66
C ILE A 190 17.69 -40.33 -34.45
N ARG A 191 17.20 -40.88 -33.32
CA ARG A 191 17.99 -41.05 -32.10
C ARG A 191 18.12 -42.53 -31.76
N ILE A 192 19.34 -43.06 -31.84
CA ILE A 192 19.65 -44.44 -31.48
C ILE A 192 20.25 -44.48 -30.06
N ILE A 193 19.74 -45.39 -29.23
CA ILE A 193 20.11 -45.55 -27.82
C ILE A 193 20.62 -46.97 -27.61
N GLY A 194 21.58 -47.16 -26.71
CA GLY A 194 22.07 -48.49 -26.33
C GLY A 194 23.22 -49.04 -27.16
N VAL A 195 23.70 -48.29 -28.18
CA VAL A 195 24.88 -48.69 -28.96
C VAL A 195 26.14 -48.54 -28.10
N PRO A 196 26.95 -49.60 -27.90
CA PRO A 196 28.24 -49.51 -27.19
C PRO A 196 29.14 -48.42 -27.78
N GLU A 197 29.92 -47.74 -26.95
CA GLU A 197 30.87 -46.72 -27.43
C GLU A 197 31.94 -47.38 -28.32
N GLY A 198 32.20 -46.83 -29.51
CA GLY A 198 33.23 -47.31 -30.43
C GLY A 198 32.72 -48.18 -31.59
N LYS A 199 31.55 -48.83 -31.45
CA LYS A 199 30.97 -49.68 -32.51
C LYS A 199 30.75 -48.89 -33.81
N GLU A 200 30.34 -47.63 -33.70
CA GLU A 200 30.09 -46.73 -34.83
C GLU A 200 31.37 -46.30 -35.57
N THR A 201 32.51 -46.25 -34.86
CA THR A 201 33.81 -45.92 -35.47
C THR A 201 34.47 -47.12 -36.11
N GLU A 202 34.21 -48.32 -35.58
CA GLU A 202 34.76 -49.59 -36.10
C GLU A 202 34.05 -50.05 -37.38
N GLN A 203 32.72 -50.10 -37.36
CA GLN A 203 31.92 -50.55 -38.51
C GLN A 203 31.50 -49.41 -39.44
N GLY A 204 31.56 -48.15 -38.98
CA GLY A 204 30.96 -47.01 -39.67
C GLY A 204 29.47 -46.86 -39.34
N ILE A 205 28.99 -45.61 -39.30
CA ILE A 205 27.61 -45.31 -38.91
C ILE A 205 26.59 -45.83 -39.93
N GLU A 206 26.93 -45.83 -41.21
CA GLU A 206 26.07 -46.33 -42.29
C GLU A 206 25.82 -47.84 -42.14
N ASN A 207 26.89 -48.63 -42.01
CA ASN A 207 26.79 -50.07 -41.81
C ASN A 207 26.05 -50.44 -40.52
N LEU A 208 26.28 -49.68 -39.44
CA LEU A 208 25.55 -49.87 -38.18
C LEU A 208 24.04 -49.62 -38.35
N LEU A 209 23.66 -48.58 -39.11
CA LEU A 209 22.25 -48.29 -39.39
C LEU A 209 21.63 -49.41 -40.26
N GLU A 210 22.34 -49.88 -41.29
CA GLU A 210 21.88 -50.98 -42.14
C GLU A 210 21.72 -52.31 -41.36
N GLU A 211 22.64 -52.63 -40.45
CA GLU A 211 22.54 -53.79 -39.55
C GLU A 211 21.25 -53.68 -38.70
N ILE A 212 21.01 -52.52 -38.08
CA ILE A 212 19.81 -52.30 -37.25
C ILE A 212 18.53 -52.41 -38.07
N ILE A 213 18.48 -51.82 -39.28
CA ILE A 213 17.30 -51.86 -40.15
C ILE A 213 17.04 -53.28 -40.66
N THR A 214 18.07 -54.02 -41.09
CA THR A 214 17.89 -55.38 -41.62
C THR A 214 17.51 -56.38 -40.53
N GLU A 215 18.02 -56.21 -39.31
CA GLU A 215 17.68 -57.04 -38.16
C GLU A 215 16.24 -56.80 -37.67
N ASN A 216 15.79 -55.53 -37.61
CA ASN A 216 14.49 -55.17 -37.01
C ASN A 216 13.36 -54.95 -38.05
N PHE A 217 13.70 -54.49 -39.26
CA PHE A 217 12.76 -54.09 -40.31
C PHE A 217 13.17 -54.61 -41.70
N PRO A 218 13.12 -55.95 -41.92
CA PRO A 218 13.61 -56.57 -43.15
C PRO A 218 12.86 -56.11 -44.42
N ASP A 219 11.63 -55.62 -44.30
CA ASP A 219 10.84 -55.10 -45.44
C ASP A 219 11.30 -53.71 -45.89
N ILE A 220 11.94 -52.95 -45.00
CA ILE A 220 12.51 -51.63 -45.29
C ILE A 220 13.93 -51.79 -45.86
N GLY A 221 14.73 -52.70 -45.31
CA GLY A 221 16.11 -52.95 -45.74
C GLY A 221 16.27 -53.45 -47.18
N LYS A 222 15.20 -53.93 -47.82
CA LYS A 222 15.18 -54.31 -49.25
C LYS A 222 14.93 -53.13 -50.19
N LYS A 223 14.48 -51.98 -49.66
CA LYS A 223 14.28 -50.73 -50.42
C LYS A 223 15.58 -49.92 -50.44
N LYS A 224 15.60 -48.84 -51.23
CA LYS A 224 16.78 -48.00 -51.48
C LYS A 224 17.56 -47.66 -50.18
N PRO A 225 18.89 -47.57 -50.24
CA PRO A 225 19.71 -47.23 -49.08
C PRO A 225 19.35 -45.84 -48.54
N THR A 226 19.22 -45.73 -47.22
CA THR A 226 18.91 -44.47 -46.55
C THR A 226 20.13 -43.56 -46.57
N GLN A 227 20.01 -42.37 -47.19
CA GLN A 227 21.13 -41.43 -47.27
C GLN A 227 21.29 -40.66 -45.94
N ILE A 228 22.46 -40.78 -45.33
CA ILE A 228 22.82 -40.05 -44.11
C ILE A 228 23.49 -38.72 -44.50
N GLN A 229 23.03 -37.61 -43.94
CA GLN A 229 23.65 -36.30 -44.10
C GLN A 229 24.72 -36.06 -43.04
N GLU A 230 24.43 -36.39 -41.79
CA GLU A 230 25.32 -36.19 -40.66
C GLU A 230 25.00 -37.22 -39.59
N ALA A 231 26.01 -37.66 -38.84
CA ALA A 231 25.77 -38.44 -37.64
C ALA A 231 26.84 -38.17 -36.59
N HIS A 232 26.39 -38.04 -35.34
CA HIS A 232 27.27 -37.76 -34.22
C HIS A 232 26.69 -38.26 -32.89
N ARG A 233 27.56 -38.48 -31.91
CA ARG A 233 27.17 -38.82 -30.53
C ARG A 233 26.82 -37.56 -29.74
N VAL A 234 25.76 -37.62 -28.93
CA VAL A 234 25.34 -36.53 -28.04
C VAL A 234 25.31 -37.01 -26.58
N PRO A 235 25.98 -36.29 -25.65
CA PRO A 235 26.83 -35.11 -25.87
C PRO A 235 28.12 -35.43 -26.65
N SER A 236 28.73 -34.44 -27.30
CA SER A 236 29.96 -34.65 -28.09
C SER A 236 31.14 -35.17 -27.25
N LYS A 237 31.20 -34.78 -25.97
CA LYS A 237 32.22 -35.23 -25.01
C LYS A 237 31.71 -36.42 -24.20
N MET A 238 32.54 -37.46 -24.09
CA MET A 238 32.29 -38.60 -23.21
C MET A 238 32.46 -38.20 -21.75
N ASN A 239 31.53 -38.62 -20.88
CA ASN A 239 31.66 -38.47 -19.43
C ASN A 239 31.95 -39.86 -18.83
N PRO A 240 33.16 -40.12 -18.29
CA PRO A 240 33.53 -41.43 -17.77
C PRO A 240 32.71 -41.86 -16.53
N LYS A 241 32.03 -40.92 -15.86
CA LYS A 241 31.15 -41.24 -14.72
C LYS A 241 29.78 -41.78 -15.15
N ARG A 242 29.44 -41.70 -16.43
CA ARG A 242 28.14 -42.13 -16.95
C ARG A 242 28.22 -43.59 -17.38
N PRO A 243 27.46 -44.51 -16.76
CA PRO A 243 27.52 -45.93 -17.10
C PRO A 243 26.78 -46.28 -18.40
N THR A 244 25.88 -45.41 -18.87
CA THR A 244 25.11 -45.62 -20.10
C THR A 244 25.86 -45.08 -21.32
N PRO A 245 25.88 -45.79 -22.46
CA PRO A 245 26.40 -45.25 -23.71
C PRO A 245 25.69 -43.96 -24.14
N ARG A 246 26.41 -43.06 -24.81
CA ARG A 246 25.84 -41.83 -25.38
C ARG A 246 24.89 -42.16 -26.53
N HIS A 247 23.96 -41.25 -26.82
CA HIS A 247 22.99 -41.50 -27.88
C HIS A 247 23.60 -41.05 -29.20
N ILE A 248 23.31 -41.76 -30.29
CA ILE A 248 23.69 -41.35 -31.63
C ILE A 248 22.52 -40.56 -32.21
N ILE A 249 22.77 -39.36 -32.72
CA ILE A 249 21.83 -38.64 -33.57
C ILE A 249 22.28 -38.82 -35.01
N ILE A 250 21.37 -39.30 -35.85
CA ILE A 250 21.57 -39.45 -37.29
C ILE A 250 20.60 -38.52 -37.99
N LYS A 251 21.12 -37.65 -38.85
CA LYS A 251 20.34 -36.74 -39.69
C LYS A 251 20.22 -37.34 -41.08
N LEU A 252 18.99 -37.65 -41.48
CA LEU A 252 18.69 -38.22 -42.79
C LEU A 252 18.59 -37.12 -43.86
N ALA A 253 18.91 -37.46 -45.11
CA ALA A 253 18.80 -36.53 -46.23
C ALA A 253 17.33 -36.16 -46.53
N ASN A 254 16.41 -37.12 -46.44
CA ASN A 254 14.99 -36.89 -46.66
C ASN A 254 14.19 -37.04 -45.36
N THR A 255 13.16 -36.23 -45.18
CA THR A 255 12.23 -36.31 -44.03
C THR A 255 11.33 -37.54 -44.07
N ASN A 256 11.04 -38.08 -45.27
CA ASN A 256 10.22 -39.28 -45.45
C ASN A 256 10.94 -40.58 -45.08
N ASP A 257 12.26 -40.52 -44.87
CA ASP A 257 13.08 -41.69 -44.55
C ASP A 257 13.11 -41.99 -43.03
N LYS A 258 12.55 -41.10 -42.20
CA LYS A 258 12.45 -41.25 -40.74
C LYS A 258 11.14 -41.92 -40.34
#